data_AF-A0A9N9VV30-F1
#
_entry.id   AF-A0A9N9VV30-F1
#
_cell.length_a   1.000
_cell.length_b   1.000
_cell.length_c   1.000
_cell.angle_alpha   90.00
_cell.angle_beta   90.00
_cell.angle_gamma   90.00
#
_symmetry.space_group_name_H-M   'P 1'
#
loop_
_entity.id
_entity.type
_entity.pdbx_description
1 polymer ?
#
loop_
_entity_poly.entity_id
_entity_poly.type
_entity_poly.pdbx_seq_one_letter_code
_entity_poly.pdbx_strand_id
1 'polypeptide(L)'
;MYSGSSQSGVYGTVAATFLYLGSYSFGLTPLTNIYPPEVLSNDLRAIVMGCSQSSPKLVVIFVTMAFPLMFKLLWWKTYIINASWNIAFFVFVYSFWVETRGKTLEEIDVLFDGVKHSDTPDLNTVDAGEKAIETMVERVQSEGSILRR
;
A
#
# COMPACT_ATOMS: atom_id res chain seq x y z
N MET A 1 -39.38 -21.46 12.02
CA MET A 1 -38.52 -21.39 13.23
C MET A 1 -37.88 -20.00 13.38
N TYR A 2 -38.67 -18.92 13.35
CA TYR A 2 -38.24 -17.56 13.72
C TYR A 2 -39.37 -16.94 14.53
N SER A 3 -39.45 -17.31 15.81
CA SER A 3 -40.30 -16.63 16.78
C SER A 3 -39.35 -15.96 17.77
N GLY A 4 -39.28 -14.63 17.75
CA GLY A 4 -38.55 -13.85 18.77
C GLY A 4 -37.31 -13.06 18.31
N SER A 5 -37.26 -12.53 17.08
CA SER A 5 -36.27 -11.51 16.74
C SER A 5 -36.66 -10.18 17.40
N SER A 6 -36.04 -9.84 18.53
CA SER A 6 -36.18 -8.51 19.13
C SER A 6 -35.66 -7.45 18.16
N GLN A 7 -36.46 -6.42 17.88
CA GLN A 7 -36.14 -5.31 16.97
C GLN A 7 -34.75 -4.71 17.27
N SER A 8 -34.39 -4.65 18.56
CA SER A 8 -33.09 -4.20 19.06
C SER A 8 -31.91 -5.05 18.57
N GLY A 9 -32.06 -6.37 18.46
CA GLY A 9 -31.00 -7.27 17.98
C GLY A 9 -30.71 -7.13 16.49
N VAL A 10 -31.74 -6.84 15.69
CA VAL A 10 -31.59 -6.56 14.25
C VAL A 10 -30.81 -5.26 14.05
N TYR A 11 -31.18 -4.19 14.76
CA TYR A 11 -30.45 -2.92 14.69
C TYR A 11 -29.00 -3.05 15.15
N GLY A 12 -28.73 -3.83 16.20
CA GLY A 12 -27.37 -4.12 16.65
C GLY A 12 -26.52 -4.83 15.58
N THR A 13 -27.09 -5.83 14.90
CA THR A 13 -26.40 -6.56 13.83
C THR A 13 -26.10 -5.67 12.62
N VAL A 14 -27.05 -4.81 12.26
CA VAL A 14 -26.90 -3.85 11.16
C VAL A 14 -25.81 -2.83 11.51
N ALA A 15 -25.85 -2.24 12.71
CA ALA A 15 -24.85 -1.28 13.16
C ALA A 15 -23.43 -1.90 13.19
N ALA A 16 -23.29 -3.13 13.70
CA ALA A 16 -22.01 -3.84 13.72
C ALA A 16 -21.48 -4.12 12.29
N THR A 17 -22.37 -4.45 11.35
CA THR A 17 -21.99 -4.68 9.94
C THR A 17 -21.49 -3.40 9.28
N PHE A 18 -22.17 -2.27 9.51
CA PHE A 18 -21.73 -0.97 9.00
C PHE A 18 -20.41 -0.51 9.63
N LEU A 19 -20.22 -0.74 10.93
CA LEU A 19 -18.96 -0.42 11.60
C LEU A 19 -17.80 -1.24 11.03
N TYR A 20 -18.00 -2.55 10.85
CA TYR A 20 -17.01 -3.42 10.21
C TYR A 20 -16.67 -2.95 8.78
N LEU A 21 -17.68 -2.67 7.96
CA LEU A 21 -17.48 -2.23 6.58
C LEU A 21 -16.83 -0.84 6.49
N GLY A 22 -17.17 0.05 7.43
CA GLY A 22 -16.61 1.38 7.58
C GLY A 22 -15.13 1.33 7.97
N SER A 23 -14.77 0.56 9.00
CA SER A 23 -13.37 0.36 9.41
C SER A 23 -12.53 -0.28 8.30
N TYR A 24 -13.08 -1.27 7.59
CA TYR A 24 -12.42 -1.91 6.45
C TYR A 24 -12.16 -0.93 5.29
N SER A 25 -13.14 -0.08 4.97
CA SER A 25 -13.03 0.92 3.91
C SER A 25 -12.04 2.03 4.24
N PHE A 26 -11.98 2.44 5.51
CA PHE A 26 -11.10 3.54 5.93
C PHE A 26 -9.65 3.11 6.17
N GLY A 27 -9.43 1.90 6.71
CA GLY A 27 -8.10 1.40 7.02
C GLY A 27 -7.49 0.58 5.89
N LEU A 28 -8.06 -0.61 5.66
CA LEU A 28 -7.41 -1.65 4.85
C LEU A 28 -7.43 -1.35 3.35
N THR A 29 -8.52 -0.76 2.84
CA THR A 29 -8.68 -0.46 1.42
C THR A 29 -7.63 0.55 0.90
N PRO A 30 -7.48 1.76 1.50
CA PRO A 30 -6.45 2.70 1.04
C PRO A 30 -5.05 2.19 1.33
N LEU A 31 -4.83 1.51 2.47
CA LEU A 31 -3.52 0.97 2.84
C LEU A 31 -3.01 -0.04 1.79
N THR A 32 -3.87 -0.94 1.33
CA THR A 32 -3.51 -1.96 0.34
C THR A 32 -3.29 -1.38 -1.06
N ASN A 33 -3.93 -0.25 -1.41
CA ASN A 33 -3.79 0.37 -2.73
C ASN A 33 -2.55 1.26 -2.83
N ILE A 34 -2.13 1.88 -1.73
CA ILE A 34 -0.97 2.78 -1.69
C ILE A 34 0.34 2.00 -1.53
N TYR A 35 0.31 0.82 -0.90
CA TYR A 35 1.53 0.04 -0.65
C TYR A 35 2.25 -0.49 -1.92
N PRO A 36 1.57 -1.06 -2.95
CA PRO A 36 2.23 -1.56 -4.15
C PRO A 36 3.10 -0.50 -4.86
N PRO A 37 2.62 0.74 -5.13
CA PRO A 37 3.47 1.73 -5.78
C PRO A 37 4.62 2.24 -4.91
N GLU A 38 4.54 2.14 -3.57
CA GLU A 38 5.62 2.55 -2.65
C GLU A 38 6.79 1.56 -2.61
N VAL A 39 6.54 0.27 -2.82
CA VAL A 39 7.56 -0.79 -2.72
C VAL A 39 8.24 -1.09 -4.08
N LEU A 40 7.69 -0.59 -5.19
CA LEU A 40 8.13 -0.97 -6.54
C LEU A 40 9.03 0.07 -7.21
N SER A 41 10.15 -0.41 -7.75
CA SER A 41 11.02 0.33 -8.68
C SER A 41 10.28 0.69 -9.98
N ASN A 42 10.70 1.79 -10.61
CA ASN A 42 9.98 2.42 -11.74
C ASN A 42 9.83 1.49 -12.95
N ASP A 43 10.78 0.59 -13.20
CA ASP A 43 10.80 -0.25 -14.40
C ASP A 43 9.74 -1.36 -14.40
N LEU A 44 9.42 -1.92 -13.23
CA LEU A 44 8.45 -3.03 -13.10
C LEU A 44 7.06 -2.56 -12.67
N ARG A 45 6.91 -1.28 -12.33
CA ARG A 45 5.69 -0.73 -11.72
C ARG A 45 4.43 -1.00 -12.56
N ALA A 46 4.48 -0.81 -13.87
CA ALA A 46 3.29 -0.98 -14.73
C ALA A 46 2.78 -2.45 -14.76
N ILE A 47 3.70 -3.41 -14.87
CA ILE A 47 3.37 -4.84 -14.95
C ILE A 47 2.86 -5.34 -13.60
N VAL A 48 3.55 -4.98 -12.52
CA VAL A 48 3.20 -5.44 -11.17
C VAL A 48 1.90 -4.80 -10.69
N MET A 49 1.64 -3.51 -10.98
CA MET A 49 0.35 -2.90 -10.66
C MET A 49 -0.83 -3.61 -11.35
N GLY A 50 -0.65 -4.09 -12.60
CA GLY A 50 -1.65 -4.90 -13.28
C GLY A 50 -1.94 -6.23 -12.55
N CYS A 51 -0.89 -6.91 -12.09
CA CYS A 51 -0.99 -8.16 -11.34
C CYS A 51 -1.58 -7.98 -9.93
N SER A 52 -1.18 -6.91 -9.24
CA SER A 52 -1.67 -6.55 -7.90
C SER A 52 -3.16 -6.23 -7.89
N GLN A 53 -3.71 -5.69 -8.98
CA GLN A 53 -5.14 -5.41 -9.10
C GLN A 53 -5.97 -6.61 -9.55
N SER A 54 -5.39 -7.55 -10.31
CA SER A 54 -6.11 -8.73 -10.81
C SER A 54 -6.21 -9.84 -9.77
N SER A 55 -5.13 -10.08 -9.02
CA SER A 55 -5.04 -11.11 -7.97
C SER A 55 -6.18 -11.03 -6.93
N PRO A 56 -6.45 -9.89 -6.27
CA PRO A 56 -7.54 -9.80 -5.29
C PRO A 56 -8.92 -9.95 -5.95
N LYS A 57 -9.10 -9.54 -7.21
CA LYS A 57 -10.37 -9.70 -7.93
C LYS A 57 -10.70 -11.17 -8.19
N LEU A 58 -9.70 -12.00 -8.48
CA LEU A 58 -9.87 -13.45 -8.63
C LEU A 58 -10.34 -14.09 -7.31
N VAL A 59 -9.73 -13.68 -6.19
CA VAL A 59 -10.13 -14.16 -4.86
C VAL A 59 -11.57 -13.73 -4.55
N VAL A 60 -11.96 -12.50 -4.88
CA VAL A 60 -13.36 -12.03 -4.71
C VAL A 60 -14.34 -12.87 -5.52
N ILE A 61 -14.02 -13.26 -6.75
CA ILE A 61 -14.88 -14.14 -7.55
C ILE A 61 -15.05 -15.50 -6.86
N PHE A 62 -13.95 -16.10 -6.40
CA PHE A 62 -13.99 -17.38 -5.68
C PHE A 62 -14.85 -17.29 -4.40
N VAL A 63 -14.61 -16.26 -3.59
CA VAL A 63 -15.35 -15.98 -2.36
C VAL A 63 -16.84 -15.80 -2.63
N THR A 64 -17.21 -15.03 -3.65
CA THR A 64 -18.61 -14.77 -4.00
C THR A 64 -19.36 -16.06 -4.41
N MET A 65 -18.66 -17.01 -5.03
CA MET A 65 -19.22 -18.32 -5.36
C MET A 65 -19.25 -19.29 -4.15
N ALA A 66 -18.26 -19.22 -3.27
CA ALA A 66 -18.14 -20.11 -2.10
C ALA A 66 -19.09 -19.73 -0.95
N PHE A 67 -19.29 -18.43 -0.70
CA PHE A 67 -20.14 -17.93 0.38
C PHE A 67 -21.60 -18.44 0.34
N PRO A 68 -22.33 -18.47 -0.79
CA PRO A 68 -23.69 -19.01 -0.83
C PRO A 68 -23.74 -20.52 -0.52
N LEU A 69 -22.68 -21.28 -0.85
CA LEU A 69 -22.58 -22.68 -0.47
C LEU A 69 -22.33 -22.84 1.04
N MET A 70 -21.43 -22.02 1.61
CA MET A 70 -21.16 -22.03 3.04
C MET A 70 -22.39 -21.67 3.87
N PHE A 71 -23.18 -20.67 3.48
CA PHE A 71 -24.40 -20.32 4.21
C PHE A 71 -25.44 -21.45 4.24
N LYS A 72 -25.56 -22.24 3.16
CA LYS A 72 -26.47 -23.39 3.10
C LYS A 72 -26.06 -24.53 4.02
N LEU A 73 -24.76 -24.79 4.15
CA LEU A 73 -24.22 -25.91 4.92
C LEU A 73 -23.96 -25.57 6.40
N LEU A 74 -23.47 -24.36 6.66
CA LEU A 74 -22.81 -24.01 7.92
C LEU A 74 -23.53 -22.90 8.70
N TRP A 75 -24.54 -22.23 8.12
CA TRP A 75 -25.36 -21.17 8.75
C TRP A 75 -24.53 -20.20 9.62
N TRP A 76 -24.57 -20.37 10.95
CA TRP A 76 -23.88 -19.51 11.92
C TRP A 76 -22.37 -19.71 11.96
N LYS A 77 -21.86 -20.89 11.60
CA LYS A 77 -20.43 -21.21 11.63
C LYS A 77 -19.65 -20.42 10.57
N THR A 78 -20.32 -19.98 9.49
CA THR A 78 -19.71 -19.13 8.44
C THR A 78 -19.14 -17.83 9.01
N TYR A 79 -19.78 -17.27 10.05
CA TYR A 79 -19.29 -16.06 10.71
C TYR A 79 -17.98 -16.30 11.48
N ILE A 80 -17.81 -17.48 12.10
CA ILE A 80 -16.56 -17.84 12.80
C ILE A 80 -15.41 -18.03 11.82
N ILE A 81 -15.67 -18.65 10.67
CA ILE A 81 -14.67 -18.84 9.61
C ILE A 81 -14.18 -17.47 9.11
N ASN A 82 -15.11 -16.53 8.89
CA ASN A 82 -14.77 -15.16 8.52
C ASN A 82 -13.94 -14.45 9.61
N ALA A 83 -14.34 -14.56 10.88
CA ALA A 83 -13.57 -13.98 11.99
C ALA A 83 -12.14 -14.57 12.09
N SER A 84 -11.99 -15.88 11.88
CA SER A 84 -10.68 -16.56 11.89
C SER A 84 -9.78 -16.08 10.75
N TRP A 85 -10.36 -15.84 9.57
CA TRP A 85 -9.63 -15.27 8.43
C TRP A 85 -9.13 -13.85 8.71
N ASN A 86 -9.94 -13.01 9.36
CA ASN A 86 -9.53 -11.66 9.77
C ASN A 86 -8.32 -11.70 10.73
N ILE A 87 -8.29 -12.66 11.67
CA ILE A 87 -7.15 -12.83 12.59
C ILE A 87 -5.91 -13.30 11.84
N ALA A 88 -6.04 -14.28 10.95
CA ALA A 88 -4.92 -14.76 10.13
C ALA A 88 -4.34 -13.63 9.25
N PHE A 89 -5.22 -12.81 8.66
CA PHE A 89 -4.81 -11.64 7.88
C PHE A 89 -4.08 -10.60 8.75
N PHE A 90 -4.55 -10.33 9.97
CA PHE A 90 -3.87 -9.43 10.89
C PHE A 90 -2.46 -9.92 11.25
N VAL A 91 -2.29 -11.22 11.50
CA VAL A 91 -0.97 -11.83 11.76
C VAL A 91 -0.07 -11.74 10.53
N PHE A 92 -0.61 -11.98 9.34
CA PHE A 92 0.14 -11.84 8.09
C PHE A 92 0.62 -10.40 7.88
N VAL A 93 -0.25 -9.42 8.06
CA VAL A 93 0.12 -8.00 7.98
C VAL A 93 1.19 -7.68 9.02
N TYR A 94 1.02 -8.09 10.28
CA TYR A 94 2.03 -7.83 11.31
C TYR A 94 3.41 -8.41 10.98
N SER A 95 3.48 -9.58 10.35
CA SER A 95 4.76 -10.25 10.06
C SER A 95 5.41 -9.84 8.73
N PHE A 96 4.62 -9.57 7.70
CA PHE A 96 5.12 -9.32 6.33
C PHE A 96 5.08 -7.85 5.93
N TRP A 97 4.30 -7.02 6.63
CA TRP A 97 4.20 -5.61 6.32
C TRP A 97 5.39 -4.87 6.90
N VAL A 98 6.37 -4.60 6.04
CA VAL A 98 7.50 -3.73 6.37
C VAL A 98 7.02 -2.28 6.34
N GLU A 99 7.32 -1.52 7.39
CA GLU A 99 6.95 -0.11 7.49
C GLU A 99 7.75 0.74 6.48
N THR A 100 7.06 1.19 5.42
CA THR A 100 7.62 2.00 4.33
C THR A 100 7.49 3.52 4.56
N ARG A 101 6.88 3.95 5.68
CA ARG A 101 6.61 5.38 5.94
C ARG A 101 7.90 6.19 6.01
N GLY A 102 8.07 7.10 5.05
CA GLY A 102 9.12 8.12 5.06
C GLY A 102 10.47 7.68 4.49
N LYS A 103 10.55 6.54 3.80
CA LYS A 103 11.74 6.11 3.06
C LYS A 103 11.62 6.47 1.59
N THR A 104 12.71 6.91 0.97
CA THR A 104 12.74 7.17 -0.48
C THR A 104 12.76 5.84 -1.23
N LEU A 105 12.27 5.83 -2.49
CA LEU A 105 12.26 4.64 -3.36
C LEU A 105 13.65 3.99 -3.47
N GLU A 106 14.72 4.77 -3.34
CA GLU A 106 16.12 4.34 -3.38
C GLU A 106 16.56 3.60 -2.09
N GLU A 107 16.06 4.00 -0.92
CA GLU A 107 16.34 3.32 0.36
C GLU A 107 15.57 2.00 0.49
N ILE A 108 14.42 1.88 -0.16
CA ILE A 108 13.61 0.66 -0.20
C ILE A 108 14.28 -0.38 -1.13
N ASP A 109 14.84 0.05 -2.26
CA ASP A 109 15.57 -0.80 -3.21
C ASP A 109 16.85 -1.39 -2.57
N VAL A 110 17.58 -0.58 -1.78
CA VAL A 110 18.74 -1.05 -1.00
C VAL A 110 18.35 -2.06 0.10
N LEU A 111 17.15 -1.93 0.68
CA LEU A 111 16.65 -2.83 1.71
C LEU A 111 16.19 -4.19 1.14
N PHE A 112 15.71 -4.20 -0.11
CA PHE A 112 15.17 -5.40 -0.75
C PHE A 112 16.21 -6.19 -1.56
N ASP A 113 17.17 -5.54 -2.22
CA ASP A 113 18.07 -6.20 -3.18
C ASP A 113 19.55 -6.16 -2.75
N GLY A 114 19.94 -5.29 -1.82
CA GLY A 114 21.35 -5.14 -1.41
C GLY A 114 22.31 -4.71 -2.52
N VAL A 115 21.83 -4.45 -3.75
CA VAL A 115 22.63 -4.06 -4.92
C VAL A 115 21.84 -3.06 -5.78
N LYS A 116 22.40 -1.85 -5.99
CA LYS A 116 21.85 -0.80 -6.88
C LYS A 116 21.80 -1.32 -8.33
N HIS A 117 20.63 -1.33 -8.96
CA HIS A 117 20.45 -1.76 -10.35
C HIS A 117 20.09 -0.63 -11.34
N SER A 118 20.32 0.65 -11.02
CA SER A 118 20.09 1.75 -11.98
C SER A 118 21.24 2.75 -12.06
N ASP A 119 21.72 3.00 -13.28
CA ASP A 119 22.75 3.95 -13.71
C ASP A 119 22.27 5.43 -13.72
N THR A 120 21.19 5.77 -13.03
CA THR A 120 20.74 7.17 -12.92
C THR A 120 21.46 7.89 -11.77
N PRO A 121 22.09 9.06 -12.01
CA PRO A 121 22.80 9.82 -10.98
C PRO A 121 21.88 10.20 -9.81
N ASP A 122 22.33 9.96 -8.57
CA ASP A 122 21.64 10.31 -7.32
C ASP A 122 21.19 11.77 -7.31
N LEU A 123 19.98 12.08 -6.81
CA LEU A 123 19.48 13.46 -6.67
C LEU A 123 20.40 14.35 -5.80
N ASN A 124 21.13 13.76 -4.85
CA ASN A 124 22.13 14.47 -4.06
C ASN A 124 23.36 14.93 -4.89
N THR A 125 23.62 14.30 -6.05
CA THR A 125 24.71 14.69 -6.96
C THR A 125 24.30 15.80 -7.94
N VAL A 126 23.01 15.92 -8.27
CA VAL A 126 22.49 17.06 -9.05
C VAL A 126 22.36 18.32 -8.21
N ASP A 127 21.92 18.23 -6.95
CA ASP A 127 21.91 19.40 -6.03
C ASP A 127 23.33 19.89 -5.70
N ALA A 128 24.29 18.96 -5.56
CA ALA A 128 25.70 19.31 -5.41
C ALA A 128 26.28 19.92 -6.71
N GLY A 129 25.86 19.41 -7.86
CA GLY A 129 26.22 19.95 -9.18
C GLY A 129 25.68 21.36 -9.42
N GLU A 130 24.42 21.61 -9.07
CA GLU A 130 23.77 22.93 -9.20
C GLU A 130 24.45 23.98 -8.32
N LYS A 131 24.75 23.66 -7.05
CA LYS A 131 25.52 24.55 -6.16
C LYS A 131 26.95 24.80 -6.64
N ALA A 132 27.60 23.80 -7.23
CA ALA A 132 28.93 23.96 -7.81
C ALA A 132 28.91 24.87 -9.04
N ILE A 133 27.88 24.75 -9.88
CA ILE A 133 27.68 25.60 -11.06
C ILE A 133 27.34 27.05 -10.65
N GLU A 134 26.48 27.26 -9.65
CA GLU A 134 26.22 28.62 -9.12
C GLU A 134 27.51 29.26 -8.58
N THR A 135 28.30 28.52 -7.80
CA THR A 135 29.57 29.01 -7.27
C THR A 135 30.58 29.35 -8.38
N MET A 136 30.60 28.58 -9.48
CA MET A 136 31.44 28.85 -10.65
C MET A 136 30.95 30.03 -11.47
N VAL A 137 29.63 30.18 -11.64
CA VAL A 137 29.03 31.34 -12.32
C VAL A 137 29.33 32.63 -11.54
N GLU A 138 29.20 32.62 -10.20
CA GLU A 138 29.58 33.76 -9.36
C GLU A 138 31.06 34.12 -9.47
N ARG A 139 31.95 33.11 -9.50
CA ARG A 139 33.39 33.34 -9.69
C ARG A 139 33.70 33.96 -11.05
N VAL A 140 33.09 33.46 -12.12
CA VAL A 140 33.24 34.03 -13.47
C VAL A 140 32.67 35.45 -13.56
N GLN A 141 31.54 35.72 -12.90
CA GLN A 141 30.96 37.07 -12.83
C GLN A 141 31.88 38.04 -12.07
N SER A 142 32.54 37.56 -11.01
CA SER A 142 33.51 38.33 -10.21
C SER A 142 34.79 38.63 -10.99
N GLU A 143 35.36 37.64 -11.70
CA GLU A 143 36.55 37.82 -12.53
C GLU A 143 36.26 38.70 -13.76
N GLY A 144 35.07 38.57 -14.35
CA GLY A 144 34.60 39.43 -15.45
C GLY A 144 34.39 40.89 -15.04
N SER A 145 34.16 41.17 -13.76
CA SER A 145 34.03 42.53 -13.23
C SER A 145 35.39 43.23 -13.05
N ILE A 146 36.48 42.46 -12.87
CA ILE A 146 37.84 42.96 -12.71
C ILE A 146 38.46 43.34 -14.06
N LEU A 147 38.05 42.68 -15.15
CA LEU A 147 38.54 42.93 -16.52
C LEU A 147 37.85 44.08 -17.26
N ARG A 148 36.85 44.73 -16.66
CA ARG A 148 36.11 45.89 -17.24
C ARG A 148 36.39 47.24 -16.55
N ARG A 149 37.51 47.36 -15.81
CA ARG A 149 37.99 48.64 -15.25
C ARG A 149 39.29 49.09 -15.89
#